data_AF-A0A8D0GKA4-F1
#
_entry.id   AF-A0A8D0GKA4-F1
#
_cell.length_a   1.000
_cell.length_b   1.000
_cell.length_c   1.000
_cell.angle_alpha   90.00
_cell.angle_beta   90.00
_cell.angle_gamma   90.00
#
_symmetry.space_group_name_H-M   'P 1'
#
loop_
_entity.id
_entity.type
_entity.pdbx_description
1 polymer ?
#
loop_
_entity_poly.entity_id
_entity_poly.type
_entity_poly.pdbx_seq_one_letter_code
_entity_poly.pdbx_strand_id
1 'polypeptide(L)'
;MNISQLLSVLDLLALSICCYCYEQNALPGIEDTLFTEECVRVHNNFRSKVYPPASNMRHMTWDPALAKTARAWAKKCHFDHNVYLKVQGKVHPDFTPVGENIWTGSLSLFTVTAAIRSWYDEVRHYSFETHACTKVCGHYTQVVWATSYKVGCAVQFCRKVSGFDSLSNGAHFICNYGPAGNNGRQPYKKGSACNDCRGDQCVNKLCENSTREKWLSDWDTFVHGTKSPAPVPPHSSCDQYCITVVVLRPLFVLLTLGAVYMVQKQYPQIFIYEFVQHVTVFGFSLKT
;
A
#
# COMPACT_ATOMS: atom_id res chain seq x y z
N MET A 1 39.72 29.87 19.11
CA MET A 1 39.21 28.59 18.58
C MET A 1 39.93 28.35 17.27
N ASN A 2 40.79 27.33 17.20
CA ASN A 2 41.57 27.06 15.98
C ASN A 2 40.65 26.49 14.88
N ILE A 3 40.98 26.73 13.61
CA ILE A 3 40.19 26.32 12.43
C ILE A 3 39.83 24.82 12.48
N SER A 4 40.72 23.98 13.01
CA SER A 4 40.49 22.55 13.23
C SER A 4 39.35 22.24 14.20
N GLN A 5 39.11 23.07 15.21
CA GLN A 5 38.02 22.93 16.18
C GLN A 5 36.67 23.36 15.59
N LEU A 6 36.67 24.32 14.65
CA LEU A 6 35.44 24.75 13.98
C LEU A 6 34.96 23.72 12.94
N LEU A 7 35.90 23.14 12.19
CA LEU A 7 35.63 22.09 11.20
C LEU A 7 35.08 20.81 11.85
N SER A 8 35.66 20.38 12.96
CA SER A 8 35.19 19.19 13.69
C SER A 8 33.78 19.36 14.25
N VAL A 9 33.40 20.57 14.68
CA VAL A 9 32.03 20.86 15.15
C VAL A 9 31.01 20.86 14.01
N LEU A 10 31.39 21.38 12.84
CA LEU A 10 30.55 21.36 11.64
C LEU A 10 30.35 19.95 11.07
N ASP A 11 31.39 19.11 11.07
CA ASP A 11 31.31 17.71 10.66
C ASP A 11 30.45 16.87 11.61
N LEU A 12 30.56 17.11 12.93
CA LEU A 12 29.70 16.47 13.94
C LEU A 12 28.22 16.87 13.80
N LEU A 13 27.94 18.13 13.46
CA LEU A 13 26.58 18.61 13.18
C LEU A 13 26.01 18.03 11.89
N ALA A 14 26.83 17.89 10.84
CA ALA A 14 26.43 17.26 9.58
C ALA A 14 26.14 15.75 9.74
N LEU A 15 26.96 15.05 10.52
CA LEU A 15 26.75 13.63 10.87
C LEU A 15 25.50 13.43 11.76
N SER A 16 25.20 14.39 12.64
CA SER A 16 23.99 14.36 13.49
C SER A 16 22.70 14.57 12.70
N ILE A 17 22.71 15.37 11.64
CA ILE A 17 21.55 15.60 10.76
C ILE A 17 21.31 14.41 9.81
N CYS A 18 22.36 13.67 9.45
CA CYS A 18 22.26 12.49 8.57
C CYS A 18 21.68 11.25 9.29
N CYS A 19 21.85 11.14 10.63
CA CYS A 19 21.43 9.96 11.40
C CYS A 19 19.99 9.99 11.94
N TYR A 20 19.20 11.06 11.74
CA TYR A 20 17.84 11.15 12.29
C TYR A 20 16.70 10.84 11.30
N CYS A 21 17.00 10.36 10.09
CA CYS A 21 16.01 9.69 9.24
C CYS A 21 16.07 8.17 9.48
N TYR A 22 15.78 7.73 10.70
CA TYR A 22 15.44 6.34 10.92
C TYR A 22 14.07 6.11 10.27
N GLU A 23 14.04 5.29 9.23
CA GLU A 23 12.85 4.74 8.57
C GLU A 23 11.81 4.31 9.63
N GLN A 24 10.79 5.13 9.86
CA GLN A 24 9.54 4.63 10.38
C GLN A 24 8.94 3.78 9.27
N ASN A 25 8.93 2.46 9.43
CA ASN A 25 8.29 1.49 8.53
C ASN A 25 6.88 1.97 8.16
N ALA A 26 6.78 2.72 7.07
CA ALA A 26 5.52 3.27 6.62
C ALA A 26 4.72 2.13 5.97
N LEU A 27 3.48 1.96 6.39
CA LEU A 27 2.57 1.03 5.72
C LEU A 27 2.41 1.42 4.24
N PRO A 28 2.35 0.45 3.31
CA PRO A 28 2.28 0.74 1.89
C PRO A 28 0.99 1.46 1.51
N GLY A 29 1.10 2.37 0.54
CA GLY A 29 -0.05 3.05 -0.07
C GLY A 29 -0.76 2.17 -1.10
N ILE A 30 -1.99 2.54 -1.48
CA ILE A 30 -2.76 1.78 -2.48
C ILE A 30 -2.22 1.89 -3.92
N GLU A 31 -1.31 2.82 -4.17
CA GLU A 31 -0.62 3.01 -5.46
C GLU A 31 0.78 2.37 -5.47
N ASP A 32 1.21 1.77 -4.35
CA ASP A 32 2.48 1.05 -4.28
C ASP A 32 2.38 -0.24 -5.10
N THR A 33 3.17 -0.33 -6.16
CA THR A 33 3.12 -1.46 -7.10
C THR A 33 3.47 -2.78 -6.42
N LEU A 34 4.45 -2.79 -5.50
CA LEU A 34 4.83 -4.02 -4.79
C LEU A 34 3.69 -4.52 -3.90
N PHE A 35 3.00 -3.60 -3.22
CA PHE A 35 1.82 -3.93 -2.42
C PHE A 35 0.66 -4.46 -3.27
N THR A 36 0.36 -3.79 -4.39
CA THR A 36 -0.74 -4.20 -5.29
C THR A 36 -0.46 -5.57 -5.93
N GLU A 37 0.77 -5.79 -6.41
CA GLU A 37 1.23 -7.05 -6.98
C GLU A 37 1.23 -8.16 -5.94
N GLU A 38 1.68 -7.89 -4.72
CA GLU A 38 1.66 -8.89 -3.64
C GLU A 38 0.22 -9.30 -3.31
N CYS A 39 -0.71 -8.35 -3.20
CA CYS A 39 -2.12 -8.64 -2.96
C CYS A 39 -2.67 -9.61 -4.02
N VAL A 40 -2.50 -9.27 -5.30
CA VAL A 40 -2.98 -10.10 -6.42
C VAL A 40 -2.29 -11.47 -6.44
N ARG A 41 -0.96 -11.50 -6.33
CA ARG A 41 -0.15 -12.72 -6.39
C ARG A 41 -0.53 -13.69 -5.28
N VAL A 42 -0.70 -13.22 -4.05
CA VAL A 42 -1.06 -14.07 -2.90
C VAL A 42 -2.47 -14.65 -3.07
N HIS A 43 -3.45 -13.84 -3.49
CA HIS A 43 -4.80 -14.34 -3.79
C HIS A 43 -4.76 -15.43 -4.87
N ASN A 44 -4.12 -15.17 -6.01
CA ASN A 44 -4.04 -16.14 -7.12
C ASN A 44 -3.27 -17.42 -6.75
N ASN A 45 -2.24 -17.31 -5.90
CA ASN A 45 -1.54 -18.48 -5.36
C ASN A 45 -2.48 -19.38 -4.53
N PHE A 46 -3.36 -18.81 -3.70
CA PHE A 46 -4.34 -19.60 -2.95
C PHE A 46 -5.45 -20.15 -3.85
N ARG A 47 -5.96 -19.34 -4.78
CA ARG A 47 -7.00 -19.74 -5.74
C ARG A 47 -6.57 -20.91 -6.65
N SER A 48 -5.30 -20.97 -7.03
CA SER A 48 -4.76 -22.06 -7.86
C SER A 48 -4.49 -23.37 -7.09
N LYS A 49 -4.53 -23.34 -5.75
CA LYS A 49 -4.18 -24.45 -4.85
C LYS A 49 -5.36 -25.00 -4.04
N VAL A 50 -6.58 -24.61 -4.37
CA VAL A 50 -7.78 -25.05 -3.65
C VAL A 50 -7.98 -26.57 -3.74
N TYR A 51 -8.53 -27.14 -2.66
CA TYR A 51 -8.97 -28.52 -2.61
C TYR A 51 -10.42 -28.59 -2.10
N PRO A 52 -11.33 -29.29 -2.80
CA PRO A 52 -11.11 -29.98 -4.07
C PRO A 52 -10.78 -29.00 -5.22
N PRO A 53 -10.19 -29.46 -6.34
CA PRO A 53 -9.85 -28.60 -7.47
C PRO A 53 -11.06 -27.86 -8.06
N ALA A 54 -10.85 -26.64 -8.54
CA ALA A 54 -11.88 -25.78 -9.10
C ALA A 54 -11.82 -25.77 -10.64
N SER A 55 -12.94 -26.05 -11.30
CA SER A 55 -13.00 -26.06 -12.76
C SER A 55 -13.17 -24.68 -13.39
N ASN A 56 -13.64 -23.68 -12.62
CA ASN A 56 -14.09 -22.37 -13.10
C ASN A 56 -13.45 -21.18 -12.36
N MET A 57 -12.32 -21.39 -11.68
CA MET A 57 -11.67 -20.36 -10.86
C MET A 57 -11.11 -19.25 -11.76
N ARG A 58 -11.67 -18.03 -11.69
CA ARG A 58 -11.14 -16.91 -12.48
C ARG A 58 -9.82 -16.39 -11.93
N HIS A 59 -8.93 -15.96 -12.82
CA HIS A 59 -7.78 -15.17 -12.45
C HIS A 59 -8.23 -13.83 -11.86
N MET A 60 -7.57 -13.42 -10.77
CA MET A 60 -7.88 -12.18 -10.06
C MET A 60 -6.89 -11.10 -10.48
N THR A 61 -7.37 -9.88 -10.71
CA THR A 61 -6.55 -8.70 -11.00
C THR A 61 -6.90 -7.54 -10.09
N TRP A 62 -6.01 -6.57 -10.00
CA TRP A 62 -6.23 -5.39 -9.17
C TRP A 62 -7.29 -4.46 -9.77
N ASP A 63 -8.00 -3.77 -8.89
CA ASP A 63 -8.96 -2.74 -9.22
C ASP A 63 -8.76 -1.51 -8.31
N PRO A 64 -8.34 -0.37 -8.90
CA PRO A 64 -8.12 0.87 -8.14
C PRO A 64 -9.38 1.44 -7.49
N ALA A 65 -10.57 1.24 -8.07
CA ALA A 65 -11.81 1.75 -7.49
C ALA A 65 -12.17 0.96 -6.22
N LEU A 66 -12.00 -0.36 -6.24
CA LEU A 66 -12.13 -1.19 -5.03
C LEU A 66 -11.09 -0.78 -3.96
N ALA A 67 -9.84 -0.49 -4.36
CA ALA A 67 -8.79 -0.07 -3.42
C ALA A 67 -9.06 1.29 -2.78
N LYS A 68 -9.62 2.24 -3.56
CA LYS A 68 -10.07 3.54 -3.04
C LYS A 68 -11.18 3.37 -2.00
N THR A 69 -12.14 2.48 -2.25
CA THR A 69 -13.20 2.14 -1.28
C THR A 69 -12.62 1.50 -0.03
N ALA A 70 -11.75 0.51 -0.17
CA ALA A 70 -11.09 -0.16 0.96
C ALA A 70 -10.30 0.85 1.82
N ARG A 71 -9.56 1.77 1.18
CA ARG A 71 -8.82 2.84 1.86
C ARG A 71 -9.75 3.79 2.62
N ALA A 72 -10.84 4.22 1.99
CA ALA A 72 -11.80 5.12 2.62
C ALA A 72 -12.46 4.48 3.85
N TRP A 73 -12.75 3.18 3.79
CA TRP A 73 -13.32 2.45 4.93
C TRP A 73 -12.28 2.16 6.01
N ALA A 74 -11.08 1.71 5.66
CA ALA A 74 -10.00 1.39 6.60
C ALA A 74 -9.56 2.60 7.45
N LYS A 75 -9.63 3.82 6.88
CA LYS A 75 -9.37 5.08 7.61
C LYS A 75 -10.25 5.30 8.83
N LYS A 76 -11.41 4.64 8.90
CA LYS A 76 -12.30 4.74 10.05
C LYS A 76 -11.77 3.98 11.26
N CYS A 77 -10.88 3.00 11.08
CA CYS A 77 -10.37 2.15 12.15
C CYS A 77 -11.50 1.47 12.96
N HIS A 78 -12.52 0.95 12.26
CA HIS A 78 -13.64 0.23 12.86
C HIS A 78 -13.65 -1.20 12.33
N PHE A 79 -13.71 -2.20 13.22
CA PHE A 79 -13.84 -3.60 12.82
C PHE A 79 -15.29 -3.97 12.50
N ASP A 80 -15.85 -3.30 11.48
CA ASP A 80 -17.19 -3.52 10.97
C ASP A 80 -17.19 -3.45 9.45
N HIS A 81 -18.08 -4.19 8.80
CA HIS A 81 -18.20 -4.16 7.34
C HIS A 81 -18.74 -2.82 6.82
N ASN A 82 -18.30 -2.46 5.62
CA ASN A 82 -18.79 -1.28 4.93
C ASN A 82 -20.30 -1.38 4.65
N VAL A 83 -21.06 -0.48 5.26
CA VAL A 83 -22.54 -0.46 5.17
C VAL A 83 -23.06 -0.22 3.75
N TYR A 84 -22.22 0.26 2.82
CA TYR A 84 -22.59 0.58 1.45
C TYR A 84 -22.30 -0.54 0.43
N LEU A 85 -21.78 -1.69 0.86
CA LEU A 85 -21.36 -2.80 -0.04
C LEU A 85 -22.47 -3.31 -0.97
N LYS A 86 -23.73 -3.12 -0.58
CA LYS A 86 -24.92 -3.55 -1.33
C LYS A 86 -25.65 -2.41 -2.04
N VAL A 87 -25.15 -1.17 -1.93
CA VAL A 87 -25.80 0.01 -2.50
C VAL A 87 -25.17 0.33 -3.84
N GLN A 88 -25.99 0.29 -4.90
CA GLN A 88 -25.54 0.50 -6.27
C GLN A 88 -24.81 1.83 -6.44
N GLY A 89 -23.64 1.78 -7.08
CA GLY A 89 -22.83 2.96 -7.40
C GLY A 89 -22.15 3.65 -6.19
N LYS A 90 -22.30 3.13 -4.96
CA LYS A 90 -21.70 3.76 -3.77
C LYS A 90 -20.26 3.34 -3.50
N VAL A 91 -19.94 2.08 -3.73
CA VAL A 91 -18.61 1.49 -3.44
C VAL A 91 -17.85 1.10 -4.69
N HIS A 92 -18.55 0.94 -5.82
CA HIS A 92 -17.98 0.67 -7.13
C HIS A 92 -19.01 1.03 -8.22
N PRO A 93 -18.59 1.54 -9.40
CA PRO A 93 -19.47 1.81 -10.54
C PRO A 93 -20.15 0.55 -11.09
N ASP A 94 -19.37 -0.50 -11.33
CA ASP A 94 -19.78 -1.67 -12.13
C ASP A 94 -20.14 -2.90 -11.28
N PHE A 95 -19.76 -2.90 -10.01
CA PHE A 95 -19.94 -4.05 -9.12
C PHE A 95 -20.93 -3.69 -8.04
N THR A 96 -22.03 -4.43 -7.99
CA THR A 96 -22.96 -4.40 -6.86
C THR A 96 -23.64 -5.78 -6.78
N PRO A 97 -23.59 -6.48 -5.63
CA PRO A 97 -22.83 -6.13 -4.43
C PRO A 97 -21.30 -6.26 -4.59
N VAL A 98 -20.55 -5.61 -3.69
CA VAL A 98 -19.09 -5.75 -3.52
C VAL A 98 -18.80 -6.59 -2.27
N GLY A 99 -17.83 -7.51 -2.36
CA GLY A 99 -17.38 -8.33 -1.23
C GLY A 99 -16.35 -7.59 -0.37
N GLU A 100 -16.13 -8.04 0.86
CA GLU A 100 -15.15 -7.43 1.76
C GLU A 100 -14.57 -8.44 2.74
N ASN A 101 -13.24 -8.42 2.90
CA ASN A 101 -12.54 -9.06 4.01
C ASN A 101 -11.80 -7.99 4.82
N ILE A 102 -11.80 -8.16 6.14
CA ILE A 102 -11.13 -7.26 7.09
C ILE A 102 -10.16 -8.09 7.92
N TRP A 103 -8.94 -7.60 8.07
CA TRP A 103 -7.92 -8.13 8.97
C TRP A 103 -7.48 -7.00 9.90
N THR A 104 -7.33 -7.32 11.18
CA THR A 104 -6.86 -6.38 12.19
C THR A 104 -5.89 -7.08 13.11
N GLY A 105 -4.74 -6.46 13.37
CA GLY A 105 -3.75 -7.00 14.28
C GLY A 105 -2.66 -5.98 14.60
N SER A 106 -1.71 -6.39 15.43
CA SER A 106 -0.54 -5.56 15.76
C SER A 106 0.22 -5.16 14.50
N LEU A 107 0.70 -3.91 14.43
CA LEU A 107 1.45 -3.41 13.27
C LEU A 107 2.63 -4.31 12.89
N SER A 108 3.35 -4.84 13.88
CA SER A 108 4.52 -5.71 13.67
C SER A 108 4.19 -7.08 13.06
N LEU A 109 2.94 -7.52 13.12
CA LEU A 109 2.49 -8.80 12.55
C LEU A 109 1.98 -8.64 11.12
N PHE A 110 1.81 -7.41 10.64
CA PHE A 110 1.22 -7.17 9.35
C PHE A 110 2.22 -7.42 8.22
N THR A 111 1.84 -8.36 7.36
CA THR A 111 2.27 -8.42 5.96
C THR A 111 1.05 -8.79 5.13
N VAL A 112 1.02 -8.41 3.85
CA VAL A 112 -0.06 -8.80 2.92
C VAL A 112 -0.22 -10.31 2.91
N THR A 113 0.90 -11.04 2.78
CA THR A 113 0.91 -12.50 2.80
C THR A 113 0.33 -13.07 4.10
N ALA A 114 0.71 -12.55 5.28
CA ALA A 114 0.19 -13.06 6.56
C ALA A 114 -1.31 -12.79 6.73
N ALA A 115 -1.77 -11.59 6.38
CA ALA A 115 -3.19 -11.24 6.49
C ALA A 115 -4.06 -12.12 5.58
N ILE A 116 -3.73 -12.24 4.30
CA ILE A 116 -4.49 -13.07 3.35
C ILE A 116 -4.39 -14.56 3.71
N ARG A 117 -3.22 -15.02 4.19
CA ARG A 117 -3.09 -16.40 4.70
C ARG A 117 -4.02 -16.64 5.88
N SER A 118 -4.13 -15.71 6.82
CA SER A 118 -5.02 -15.88 7.97
C SER A 118 -6.49 -16.03 7.55
N TRP A 119 -6.92 -15.30 6.51
CA TRP A 119 -8.23 -15.49 5.89
C TRP A 119 -8.37 -16.86 5.22
N TYR A 120 -7.35 -17.28 4.45
CA TYR A 120 -7.35 -18.57 3.77
C TYR A 120 -7.37 -19.75 4.75
N ASP A 121 -6.66 -19.65 5.87
CA ASP A 121 -6.51 -20.73 6.86
C ASP A 121 -7.83 -21.11 7.55
N GLU A 122 -8.89 -20.32 7.39
CA GLU A 122 -10.26 -20.72 7.76
C GLU A 122 -10.75 -21.96 7.02
N VAL A 123 -10.09 -22.36 5.90
CA VAL A 123 -10.34 -23.63 5.21
C VAL A 123 -10.35 -24.84 6.15
N ARG A 124 -9.57 -24.80 7.24
CA ARG A 124 -9.52 -25.86 8.27
C ARG A 124 -10.85 -26.07 9.00
N HIS A 125 -11.77 -25.10 8.90
CA HIS A 125 -13.10 -25.12 9.53
C HIS A 125 -14.22 -25.31 8.50
N TYR A 126 -13.89 -25.38 7.21
CA TYR A 126 -14.83 -25.44 6.11
C TYR A 126 -14.86 -26.84 5.45
N SER A 127 -16.05 -27.38 5.24
CA SER A 127 -16.27 -28.61 4.48
C SER A 127 -16.90 -28.28 3.13
N PHE A 128 -16.16 -28.51 2.04
CA PHE A 128 -16.64 -28.18 0.69
C PHE A 128 -17.89 -28.98 0.28
N GLU A 129 -17.88 -30.30 0.52
CA GLU A 129 -18.96 -31.20 0.07
C GLU A 129 -20.30 -30.86 0.75
N THR A 130 -20.27 -30.53 2.04
CA THR A 130 -21.47 -30.24 2.83
C THR A 130 -21.80 -28.74 2.88
N HIS A 131 -20.91 -27.89 2.37
CA HIS A 131 -20.95 -26.43 2.56
C HIS A 131 -20.98 -26.01 4.05
N ALA A 132 -20.60 -26.89 4.97
CA ALA A 132 -20.65 -26.61 6.40
C ALA A 132 -19.43 -25.80 6.86
N CYS A 133 -19.66 -24.87 7.78
CA CYS A 133 -18.62 -24.12 8.47
C CYS A 133 -18.76 -24.34 9.98
N THR A 134 -17.67 -24.74 10.63
CA THR A 134 -17.66 -25.01 12.09
C THR A 134 -17.29 -23.79 12.94
N LYS A 135 -16.76 -22.72 12.31
CA LYS A 135 -16.41 -21.45 12.96
C LYS A 135 -16.70 -20.27 12.01
N VAL A 136 -15.66 -19.50 11.65
CA VAL A 136 -15.68 -18.48 10.62
C VAL A 136 -15.01 -19.06 9.38
N CYS A 137 -15.66 -18.94 8.23
CA CYS A 137 -15.15 -19.40 6.94
C CYS A 137 -15.35 -18.38 5.81
N GLY A 138 -15.98 -17.25 6.13
CA GLY A 138 -16.39 -16.25 5.13
C GLY A 138 -15.21 -15.58 4.45
N HIS A 139 -14.09 -15.41 5.17
CA HIS A 139 -12.90 -14.81 4.58
C HIS A 139 -12.25 -15.77 3.61
N TYR A 140 -12.12 -17.05 3.99
CA TYR A 140 -11.64 -18.11 3.09
C TYR A 140 -12.50 -18.19 1.84
N THR A 141 -13.81 -18.35 1.98
CA THR A 141 -14.70 -18.54 0.81
C THR A 141 -14.65 -17.34 -0.12
N GLN A 142 -14.50 -16.11 0.39
CA GLN A 142 -14.34 -14.92 -0.45
C GLN A 142 -12.99 -14.90 -1.18
N VAL A 143 -11.86 -15.25 -0.53
CA VAL A 143 -10.54 -15.36 -1.18
C VAL A 143 -10.59 -16.33 -2.37
N VAL A 144 -11.28 -17.46 -2.20
CA VAL A 144 -11.39 -18.51 -3.22
C VAL A 144 -12.69 -18.45 -4.03
N TRP A 145 -13.38 -17.30 -4.04
CA TRP A 145 -14.64 -17.19 -4.76
C TRP A 145 -14.41 -17.12 -6.27
N ALA A 146 -14.84 -18.14 -7.02
CA ALA A 146 -14.49 -18.31 -8.44
C ALA A 146 -14.89 -17.12 -9.31
N THR A 147 -16.03 -16.49 -9.03
CA THR A 147 -16.53 -15.38 -9.85
C THR A 147 -15.96 -14.02 -9.47
N SER A 148 -15.34 -13.87 -8.29
CA SER A 148 -14.68 -12.63 -7.87
C SER A 148 -13.32 -12.54 -8.56
N TYR A 149 -13.18 -11.62 -9.51
CA TYR A 149 -12.00 -11.50 -10.38
C TYR A 149 -11.29 -10.14 -10.28
N LYS A 150 -11.88 -9.19 -9.55
CA LYS A 150 -11.25 -7.92 -9.18
C LYS A 150 -11.07 -7.84 -7.68
N VAL A 151 -9.93 -7.32 -7.24
CA VAL A 151 -9.64 -7.04 -5.83
C VAL A 151 -8.96 -5.69 -5.69
N GLY A 152 -9.32 -4.94 -4.65
CA GLY A 152 -8.59 -3.74 -4.26
C GLY A 152 -8.49 -3.68 -2.75
N CYS A 153 -7.29 -3.45 -2.25
CA CYS A 153 -6.98 -3.51 -0.83
C CYS A 153 -6.36 -2.21 -0.31
N ALA A 154 -6.43 -2.00 0.99
CA ALA A 154 -5.75 -0.92 1.69
C ALA A 154 -5.41 -1.34 3.11
N VAL A 155 -4.30 -0.84 3.64
CA VAL A 155 -3.94 -0.95 5.05
C VAL A 155 -3.87 0.43 5.68
N GLN A 156 -4.38 0.55 6.91
CA GLN A 156 -4.36 1.78 7.69
C GLN A 156 -3.68 1.53 9.04
N PHE A 157 -2.79 2.44 9.44
CA PHE A 157 -2.31 2.50 10.81
C PHE A 157 -3.41 3.07 11.71
N CYS A 158 -3.77 2.34 12.75
CA CYS A 158 -4.82 2.70 13.70
C CYS A 158 -4.26 2.68 15.12
N ARG A 159 -4.23 3.85 15.79
CA ARG A 159 -3.84 3.92 17.21
C ARG A 159 -4.74 3.04 18.09
N LYS A 160 -6.02 2.98 17.75
CA LYS A 160 -7.06 2.12 18.30
C LYS A 160 -7.96 1.67 17.16
N VAL A 161 -8.56 0.48 17.30
CA VAL A 161 -9.57 -0.04 16.37
C VAL A 161 -10.83 -0.33 17.18
N SER A 162 -11.95 0.31 16.82
CA SER A 162 -13.25 0.03 17.43
C SER A 162 -13.60 -1.45 17.21
N GLY A 163 -14.00 -2.15 18.27
CA GLY A 163 -14.17 -3.62 18.26
C GLY A 163 -12.98 -4.40 18.84
N PHE A 164 -11.85 -3.75 19.13
CA PHE A 164 -10.69 -4.35 19.81
C PHE A 164 -10.16 -3.44 20.94
N ASP A 165 -10.64 -3.64 22.16
CA ASP A 165 -10.30 -2.78 23.31
C ASP A 165 -8.81 -2.82 23.68
N SER A 166 -8.22 -4.02 23.62
CA SER A 166 -6.83 -4.28 24.02
C SER A 166 -5.81 -3.97 22.92
N LEU A 167 -6.23 -3.85 21.66
CA LEU A 167 -5.31 -3.54 20.56
C LEU A 167 -4.91 -2.07 20.61
N SER A 168 -3.63 -1.79 20.44
CA SER A 168 -3.11 -0.43 20.20
C SER A 168 -2.07 -0.48 19.08
N ASN A 169 -1.95 0.63 18.34
CA ASN A 169 -1.00 0.75 17.23
C ASN A 169 -1.10 -0.44 16.25
N GLY A 170 -2.32 -0.70 15.79
CA GLY A 170 -2.64 -1.82 14.91
C GLY A 170 -2.53 -1.44 13.43
N ALA A 171 -2.34 -2.46 12.60
CA ALA A 171 -2.60 -2.40 11.17
C ALA A 171 -4.01 -2.93 10.91
N HIS A 172 -4.79 -2.17 10.15
CA HIS A 172 -6.16 -2.47 9.78
C HIS A 172 -6.23 -2.60 8.26
N PHE A 173 -6.29 -3.83 7.77
CA PHE A 173 -6.17 -4.19 6.36
C PHE A 173 -7.52 -4.67 5.81
N ILE A 174 -7.96 -4.07 4.72
CA ILE A 174 -9.25 -4.34 4.09
C ILE A 174 -9.01 -4.65 2.62
N CYS A 175 -9.66 -5.69 2.11
CA CYS A 175 -9.77 -5.97 0.68
C CYS A 175 -11.24 -5.99 0.27
N ASN A 176 -11.58 -5.27 -0.79
CA ASN A 176 -12.87 -5.35 -1.45
C ASN A 176 -12.78 -6.20 -2.73
N TYR A 177 -13.86 -6.94 -3.03
CA TYR A 177 -13.90 -7.94 -4.10
C TYR A 177 -15.04 -7.69 -5.09
N GLY A 178 -14.72 -7.71 -6.39
CA GLY A 178 -15.64 -7.48 -7.48
C GLY A 178 -15.79 -8.69 -8.41
N PRO A 179 -17.02 -9.15 -8.68
CA PRO A 179 -18.24 -9.00 -7.86
C PRO A 179 -18.12 -9.69 -6.49
N ALA A 180 -19.05 -9.41 -5.56
CA ALA A 180 -19.08 -10.08 -4.26
C ALA A 180 -19.24 -11.60 -4.36
N GLY A 181 -18.62 -12.31 -3.41
CA GLY A 181 -18.86 -13.72 -3.16
C GLY A 181 -19.88 -13.99 -2.07
N ASN A 182 -19.76 -15.16 -1.42
CA ASN A 182 -20.47 -15.53 -0.20
C ASN A 182 -22.00 -15.43 -0.28
N ASN A 183 -22.58 -15.86 -1.39
CA ASN A 183 -24.03 -15.82 -1.63
C ASN A 183 -24.78 -17.09 -1.15
N GLY A 184 -24.21 -17.84 -0.20
CA GLY A 184 -24.79 -19.09 0.33
C GLY A 184 -24.62 -20.32 -0.57
N ARG A 185 -23.70 -20.26 -1.55
CA ARG A 185 -23.32 -21.39 -2.41
C ARG A 185 -21.85 -21.73 -2.23
N GLN A 186 -21.43 -22.90 -2.71
CA GLN A 186 -20.01 -23.26 -2.76
C GLN A 186 -19.20 -22.16 -3.50
N PRO A 187 -17.97 -21.87 -3.04
CA PRO A 187 -17.20 -20.76 -3.58
C PRO A 187 -16.77 -20.96 -5.04
N TYR A 188 -16.75 -22.20 -5.52
CA TYR A 188 -16.37 -22.55 -6.88
C TYR A 188 -17.01 -23.89 -7.29
N LYS A 189 -16.90 -24.24 -8.58
CA LYS A 189 -17.36 -25.54 -9.09
C LYS A 189 -16.23 -26.56 -8.98
N LYS A 190 -16.49 -27.67 -8.27
CA LYS A 190 -15.56 -28.79 -8.17
C LYS A 190 -15.34 -29.44 -9.54
N GLY A 191 -14.08 -29.67 -9.90
CA GLY A 191 -13.70 -30.37 -11.12
C GLY A 191 -12.25 -30.10 -11.50
N SER A 192 -11.74 -30.80 -12.52
CA SER A 192 -10.39 -30.57 -13.04
C SER A 192 -10.18 -29.09 -13.36
N ALA A 193 -9.00 -28.57 -12.99
CA ALA A 193 -8.65 -27.17 -13.18
C ALA A 193 -8.95 -26.70 -14.61
N CYS A 194 -9.56 -25.52 -14.72
CA CYS A 194 -9.93 -24.87 -15.99
C CYS A 194 -10.93 -25.60 -16.90
N ASN A 195 -11.54 -26.72 -16.47
CA ASN A 195 -12.48 -27.47 -17.31
C ASN A 195 -13.81 -26.73 -17.60
N ASP A 196 -14.06 -25.59 -16.96
CA ASP A 196 -15.24 -24.74 -17.16
C ASP A 196 -14.83 -23.26 -17.26
N CYS A 197 -13.78 -22.97 -18.03
CA CYS A 197 -13.30 -21.61 -18.32
C CYS A 197 -14.05 -20.90 -19.47
N ARG A 198 -14.95 -21.60 -20.18
CA ARG A 198 -15.85 -21.02 -21.21
C ARG A 198 -15.13 -20.20 -22.30
N GLY A 199 -13.97 -20.67 -22.75
CA GLY A 199 -13.16 -20.01 -23.79
C GLY A 199 -12.03 -19.13 -23.27
N ASP A 200 -11.96 -18.88 -21.96
CA ASP A 200 -10.80 -18.24 -21.33
C ASP A 200 -9.56 -19.14 -21.39
N GLN A 201 -8.38 -18.51 -21.38
CA GLN A 201 -7.11 -19.25 -21.33
C GLN A 201 -6.90 -19.85 -19.94
N CYS A 202 -6.30 -21.04 -19.87
CA CYS A 202 -5.92 -21.64 -18.59
C CYS A 202 -4.47 -21.30 -18.29
N VAL A 203 -4.26 -20.44 -17.28
CA VAL A 203 -2.93 -20.07 -16.81
C VAL A 203 -2.84 -20.40 -15.33
N ASN A 204 -1.87 -21.24 -14.95
CA ASN A 204 -1.65 -21.63 -13.55
C ASN A 204 -2.92 -22.11 -12.82
N LYS A 205 -3.76 -22.90 -13.51
CA LYS A 205 -5.06 -23.43 -13.00
C LYS A 205 -6.15 -22.37 -12.79
N LEU A 206 -5.99 -21.19 -13.38
CA LEU A 206 -6.95 -20.08 -13.33
C LEU A 206 -7.43 -19.75 -14.75
N CYS A 207 -8.71 -19.37 -14.87
CA CYS A 207 -9.31 -18.90 -16.11
C CYS A 207 -8.93 -17.43 -16.32
N GLU A 208 -8.07 -17.17 -17.31
CA GLU A 208 -7.54 -15.87 -17.68
C GLU A 208 -8.24 -15.30 -18.92
N ASN A 209 -8.69 -14.04 -18.84
CA ASN A 209 -9.32 -13.32 -19.93
C ASN A 209 -8.83 -11.88 -19.98
N SER A 210 -8.08 -11.54 -21.01
CA SER A 210 -7.47 -10.23 -21.21
C SER A 210 -8.47 -9.07 -21.24
N THR A 211 -9.72 -9.29 -21.67
CA THR A 211 -10.74 -8.24 -21.72
C THR A 211 -11.31 -7.96 -20.33
N ARG A 212 -11.64 -9.01 -19.59
CA ARG A 212 -12.13 -8.91 -18.20
C ARG A 212 -11.06 -8.35 -17.25
N GLU A 213 -9.81 -8.70 -17.51
CA GLU A 213 -8.68 -8.41 -16.64
C GLU A 213 -7.95 -7.14 -17.01
N LYS A 214 -8.31 -6.52 -18.14
CA LYS A 214 -7.84 -5.20 -18.52
C LYS A 214 -7.98 -4.26 -17.33
N TRP A 215 -6.87 -3.62 -17.00
CA TRP A 215 -6.84 -2.53 -16.05
C TRP A 215 -7.60 -1.37 -16.67
N LEU A 216 -8.76 -1.03 -16.11
CA LEU A 216 -9.41 0.24 -16.40
C LEU A 216 -8.65 1.32 -15.63
N SER A 217 -7.53 1.77 -16.19
CA SER A 217 -6.85 3.01 -15.76
C SER A 217 -7.74 4.25 -15.98
N ASP A 218 -8.85 4.09 -16.70
CA ASP A 218 -9.77 5.14 -17.15
C ASP A 218 -10.80 5.62 -16.11
N TRP A 219 -10.64 5.30 -14.82
CA TRP A 219 -11.49 5.91 -13.78
C TRP A 219 -11.32 7.44 -13.69
N ASP A 220 -10.21 7.99 -14.19
CA ASP A 220 -10.02 9.44 -14.33
C ASP A 220 -10.95 10.04 -15.40
N THR A 221 -11.31 9.24 -16.41
CA THR A 221 -12.05 9.67 -17.60
C THR A 221 -13.57 9.67 -17.40
N PHE A 222 -14.10 8.89 -16.44
CA PHE A 222 -15.55 8.81 -16.20
C PHE A 222 -16.10 9.90 -15.27
N VAL A 223 -15.26 10.50 -14.41
CA VAL A 223 -15.70 11.53 -13.44
C VAL A 223 -15.55 12.95 -13.99
N HIS A 224 -14.62 13.17 -14.94
CA HIS A 224 -14.38 14.48 -15.52
C HIS A 224 -14.40 14.39 -17.05
N GLY A 225 -15.51 14.83 -17.66
CA GLY A 225 -15.65 15.08 -19.10
C GLY A 225 -14.78 16.25 -19.60
N THR A 226 -13.56 16.37 -19.10
CA THR A 226 -12.54 17.33 -19.51
C THR A 226 -11.21 16.64 -19.43
N LYS A 227 -10.43 16.71 -20.53
CA LYS A 227 -9.03 16.28 -20.67
C LYS A 227 -8.32 16.21 -19.32
N SER A 228 -7.63 15.09 -19.05
CA SER A 228 -6.76 14.90 -17.89
C SER A 228 -6.16 16.23 -17.46
N PRO A 229 -6.40 16.70 -16.23
CA PRO A 229 -5.53 17.72 -15.67
C PRO A 229 -4.12 17.15 -15.80
N ALA A 230 -3.21 17.96 -16.33
CA ALA A 230 -1.77 17.67 -16.28
C ALA A 230 -1.42 17.08 -14.91
N PRO A 231 -0.42 16.16 -14.82
CA PRO A 231 -0.06 15.49 -13.59
C PRO A 231 -0.13 16.46 -12.43
N VAL A 232 -1.08 16.21 -11.52
CA VAL A 232 -1.28 17.06 -10.35
C VAL A 232 0.09 17.10 -9.67
N PRO A 233 0.73 18.28 -9.56
CA PRO A 233 2.02 18.36 -8.90
C PRO A 233 1.84 17.76 -7.51
N PRO A 234 2.81 16.96 -7.02
CA PRO A 234 2.66 16.22 -5.78
C PRO A 234 2.09 17.17 -4.74
N HIS A 235 0.91 16.84 -4.19
CA HIS A 235 0.30 17.64 -3.14
C HIS A 235 1.38 17.88 -2.10
N SER A 236 1.78 19.15 -1.98
CA SER A 236 2.75 19.62 -1.02
C SER A 236 2.12 19.61 0.37
N SER A 237 1.83 18.40 0.86
CA SER A 237 1.87 18.18 2.30
C SER A 237 3.35 18.09 2.63
N CYS A 238 3.98 19.25 2.70
CA CYS A 238 5.28 19.40 3.31
C CYS A 238 5.07 18.94 4.76
N ASP A 239 5.43 17.69 5.04
CA ASP A 239 5.34 17.09 6.35
C ASP A 239 6.22 17.85 7.35
N GLN A 240 6.11 17.52 8.64
CA GLN A 240 6.92 18.14 9.69
C GLN A 240 8.42 18.13 9.31
N TYR A 241 8.86 17.11 8.58
CA TYR A 241 10.22 16.95 8.07
C TYR A 241 10.56 17.95 6.96
N CYS A 242 9.69 18.10 5.96
CA CYS A 242 9.86 19.09 4.89
C CYS A 242 9.87 20.53 5.45
N ILE A 243 9.01 20.86 6.43
CA ILE A 243 9.05 22.16 7.12
C ILE A 243 10.38 22.33 7.86
N THR A 244 10.86 21.28 8.53
CA THR A 244 12.15 21.28 9.23
C THR A 244 13.30 21.55 8.26
N VAL A 245 13.30 20.91 7.08
CA VAL A 245 14.34 21.11 6.06
C VAL A 245 14.28 22.51 5.44
N VAL A 246 13.07 23.00 5.12
CA VAL A 246 12.87 24.30 4.47
C VAL A 246 13.12 25.48 5.42
N VAL A 247 12.88 25.33 6.72
CA VAL A 247 13.09 26.40 7.70
C VAL A 247 14.49 26.35 8.31
N LEU A 248 14.97 25.16 8.70
CA LEU A 248 16.26 25.06 9.38
C LEU A 248 17.44 25.24 8.43
N ARG A 249 17.38 24.75 7.16
CA ARG A 249 18.52 24.90 6.24
C ARG A 249 18.85 26.38 5.93
N PRO A 250 17.89 27.25 5.58
CA PRO A 250 18.19 28.66 5.38
C PRO A 250 18.65 29.35 6.67
N LEU A 251 18.07 28.99 7.82
CA LEU A 251 18.50 29.52 9.12
C LEU A 251 19.98 29.20 9.38
N PHE A 252 20.40 27.95 9.16
CA PHE A 252 21.80 27.55 9.32
C PHE A 252 22.74 28.27 8.34
N VAL A 253 22.32 28.47 7.08
CA VAL A 253 23.09 29.27 6.11
C VAL A 253 23.25 30.72 6.56
N LEU A 254 22.19 31.33 7.11
CA LEU A 254 22.27 32.69 7.63
C LEU A 254 23.19 32.77 8.86
N LEU A 255 23.14 31.78 9.75
CA LEU A 255 24.01 31.70 10.91
C LEU A 255 25.48 31.50 10.52
N THR A 256 25.78 30.68 9.51
CA THR A 256 27.15 30.50 9.02
C THR A 256 27.67 31.76 8.34
N LEU A 257 26.87 32.44 7.52
CA LEU A 257 27.23 33.72 6.92
C LEU A 257 27.49 34.80 7.99
N GLY A 258 26.64 34.87 9.02
CA GLY A 258 26.82 35.77 10.16
C GLY A 258 28.10 35.48 10.94
N ALA A 259 28.40 34.20 11.19
CA ALA A 259 29.64 33.78 11.85
C ALA A 259 30.88 34.14 11.02
N VAL A 260 30.87 33.89 9.70
CA VAL A 260 31.95 34.27 8.79
C VAL A 260 32.16 35.78 8.80
N TYR A 261 31.09 36.58 8.71
CA TYR A 261 31.16 38.03 8.77
C TYR A 261 31.76 38.55 10.09
N MET A 262 31.33 37.97 11.23
CA MET A 262 31.87 38.32 12.54
C MET A 262 33.37 37.98 12.66
N VAL A 263 33.80 36.83 12.14
CA VAL A 263 35.22 36.42 12.10
C VAL A 263 36.03 37.37 11.22
N GLN A 264 35.54 37.72 10.03
CA GLN A 264 36.21 38.66 9.12
C GLN A 264 36.37 40.05 9.75
N LYS A 265 35.37 40.51 10.51
CA LYS A 265 35.43 41.80 11.21
C LYS A 265 36.42 41.77 12.38
N GLN A 266 36.48 40.68 13.13
CA GLN A 266 37.38 40.54 14.27
C GLN A 266 38.83 40.26 13.86
N TYR A 267 39.05 39.64 12.70
CA TYR A 267 40.36 39.23 12.20
C TYR A 267 40.55 39.63 10.72
N PRO A 268 40.75 40.92 10.43
CA PRO A 268 40.80 41.45 9.06
C PRO A 268 42.00 40.97 8.22
N GLN A 269 42.97 40.28 8.83
CA GLN A 269 44.17 39.76 8.16
C GLN A 269 44.06 38.29 7.73
N ILE A 270 42.93 37.62 8.01
CA ILE A 270 42.69 36.24 7.59
C ILE A 270 42.06 36.25 6.19
N PHE A 271 42.88 36.03 5.16
CA PHE A 271 42.41 35.85 3.78
C PHE A 271 42.01 34.39 3.54
N ILE A 272 40.73 34.14 3.25
CA ILE A 272 40.19 32.82 2.90
C ILE A 272 40.53 32.53 1.42
N TYR A 273 41.72 32.02 1.14
CA TYR A 273 42.12 31.61 -0.23
C TYR A 273 42.61 30.16 -0.37
N GLU A 274 42.34 29.29 0.61
CA GLU A 274 42.59 27.84 0.49
C GLU A 274 41.34 26.96 0.68
N PHE A 275 40.14 27.48 0.39
CA PHE A 275 38.90 26.71 0.58
C PHE A 275 38.30 26.08 -0.69
N VAL A 276 38.83 26.39 -1.89
CA VAL A 276 38.22 25.95 -3.17
C VAL A 276 38.85 24.68 -3.74
N GLN A 277 39.97 24.17 -3.19
CA GLN A 277 40.65 22.99 -3.74
C GLN A 277 40.18 21.63 -3.18
N HIS A 278 39.37 21.60 -2.12
CA HIS A 278 38.90 20.35 -1.51
C HIS A 278 37.42 20.00 -1.78
N VAL A 279 36.63 20.89 -2.37
CA VAL A 279 35.21 20.62 -2.69
C VAL A 279 35.03 19.90 -4.03
N THR A 280 36.06 19.85 -4.88
CA THR A 280 36.00 19.26 -6.23
C THR A 280 36.23 17.74 -6.29
N VAL A 281 36.28 17.01 -5.17
CA VAL A 281 36.55 15.55 -5.17
C VAL A 281 35.29 14.67 -5.02
N PHE A 282 34.12 15.23 -4.67
CA PHE A 282 32.87 14.45 -4.68
C PHE A 282 31.99 14.82 -5.88
N GLY A 283 32.55 14.62 -7.07
CA GLY A 283 31.84 14.70 -8.33
C GLY A 283 30.84 13.54 -8.46
N PHE A 284 29.58 13.91 -8.72
CA PHE A 284 28.63 13.10 -9.46
C PHE A 284 29.29 12.61 -10.76
N SER A 285 29.41 11.28 -10.91
CA SER A 285 29.60 10.67 -12.22
C SER A 285 28.23 10.54 -12.89
N LEU A 286 27.96 11.40 -13.87
CA LEU A 286 26.91 11.21 -14.87
C LEU A 286 27.44 10.24 -15.92
N LYS A 287 26.84 9.04 -16.00
CA LYS A 287 27.02 8.13 -17.14
C LYS A 287 25.97 8.44 -18.21
N THR A 288 26.43 8.72 -19.42
CA THR A 288 25.81 8.25 -20.66
C THR A 288 26.06 6.76 -20.84
#